data_AF-A0A8T7MGC8-F1
#
_entry.id   AF-A0A8T7MGC8-F1
#
_cell.length_a   1.000
_cell.length_b   1.000
_cell.length_c   1.000
_cell.angle_alpha   90.00
_cell.angle_beta   90.00
_cell.angle_gamma   90.00
#
_symmetry.space_group_name_H-M   'P 1'
#
loop_
_entity.id
_entity.type
_entity.pdbx_description
1 polymer ?
#
loop_
_entity_poly.entity_id
_entity_poly.type
_entity_poly.pdbx_seq_one_letter_code
_entity_poly.pdbx_strand_id
1 'polypeptide(L)'
;METKIFSYTGTAKQTGYVGLIVTFIVLVSFEASLEVLLITVLVPDGMVKLVVHGLHTLLIIFAMQLLIKALFVLKTRHRLTESGLKLHYGPDFKAEIPFKAIVSVQPAKERPLSSLNIRPSYEKKKQRLNAVFSNKGQVLLKLDQLYNFRIGLFKGGLADEVLLNFDHCEEFLAAFKELKATPPVENKAKVVTLSSPLALQAPFRPLNLPLLSSSATPAIRTEELTQHYRSSGLRAVNSLNLSIAPGEIYGFLGSNGAGKTTTLKMLVGLLEPSTGKAWIAGHNMWTEPLVAKASLGYVADRTMLYERLTGREFLSFLAQMRGLERQEAERRIEHLLNLLELKDKANIPCRTYSFGTKRKLALAGALLHQPAVLILDEPLNGLDPLSSHRLKELFIELATGGTTILFSTHDLATAEAVCHRVGIIHRGELVAEGSAHELRQLAAAPDLESVFLNLTATQYEEIAL
;
A
#
# COMPACT_ATOMS: atom_id res chain seq x y z
N MET A 1 -16.52 22.40 -11.33
CA MET A 1 -17.48 22.44 -10.20
C MET A 1 -16.71 22.75 -8.93
N GLU A 2 -17.25 23.58 -8.03
CA GLU A 2 -16.55 23.95 -6.79
C GLU A 2 -16.48 22.77 -5.83
N THR A 3 -15.30 22.52 -5.25
CA THR A 3 -15.14 21.53 -4.18
C THR A 3 -15.96 21.96 -2.98
N LYS A 4 -17.05 21.24 -2.66
CA LYS A 4 -17.85 21.52 -1.46
C LYS A 4 -17.04 21.09 -0.22
N ILE A 5 -16.59 22.08 0.55
CA ILE A 5 -15.87 21.89 1.80
C ILE A 5 -16.91 21.75 2.91
N PHE A 6 -17.00 20.56 3.48
CA PHE A 6 -17.77 20.33 4.69
C PHE A 6 -16.83 20.54 5.86
N SER A 7 -16.80 21.78 6.35
CA SER A 7 -16.05 22.14 7.54
C SER A 7 -16.85 21.83 8.78
N TYR A 8 -16.13 21.42 9.82
CA TYR A 8 -16.68 21.32 11.15
C TYR A 8 -16.39 22.60 11.95
N THR A 9 -17.39 23.13 12.64
CA THR A 9 -17.21 24.07 13.76
C THR A 9 -18.10 23.69 14.93
N GLY A 10 -17.57 22.87 15.86
CA GLY A 10 -17.94 22.91 17.27
C GLY A 10 -18.53 21.63 17.86
N THR A 11 -17.80 21.00 18.77
CA THR A 11 -18.39 20.15 19.82
C THR A 11 -18.21 20.99 21.06
N ALA A 12 -19.31 21.51 21.59
CA ALA A 12 -19.32 22.34 22.79
C ALA A 12 -18.59 21.70 23.99
N LYS A 13 -18.40 20.37 24.00
CA LYS A 13 -17.65 19.65 25.03
C LYS A 13 -16.12 19.65 24.85
N GLN A 14 -15.58 19.76 23.63
CA GLN A 14 -14.11 19.85 23.42
C GLN A 14 -13.63 21.29 23.32
N THR A 15 -14.45 22.23 22.85
CA THR A 15 -14.08 23.66 22.79
C THR A 15 -13.82 24.25 24.18
N GLY A 16 -14.55 23.81 25.21
CA GLY A 16 -14.27 24.19 26.60
C GLY A 16 -12.90 23.70 27.10
N TYR A 17 -12.54 22.44 26.80
CA TYR A 17 -11.29 21.85 27.27
C TYR A 17 -10.07 22.40 26.52
N VAL A 18 -10.19 22.58 25.20
CA VAL A 18 -9.13 23.22 24.39
C VAL A 18 -8.98 24.69 24.78
N GLY A 19 -10.08 25.41 24.98
CA GLY A 19 -10.04 26.78 25.50
C GLY A 19 -9.36 26.87 26.86
N LEU A 20 -9.69 25.96 27.79
CA LEU A 20 -9.09 25.91 29.12
C LEU A 20 -7.59 25.58 29.07
N ILE A 21 -7.16 24.64 28.21
CA ILE A 21 -5.74 24.35 27.98
C ILE A 21 -5.02 25.57 27.40
N VAL A 22 -5.60 26.24 26.40
CA VAL A 22 -5.02 27.43 25.79
C VAL A 22 -4.87 28.54 26.83
N THR A 23 -5.93 28.84 27.59
CA THR A 23 -5.90 29.83 28.67
C THR A 23 -4.86 29.49 29.73
N PHE A 24 -4.76 28.22 30.14
CA PHE A 24 -3.77 27.77 31.12
C PHE A 24 -2.33 27.93 30.61
N ILE A 25 -2.05 27.57 29.35
CA ILE A 25 -0.72 27.75 28.74
C ILE A 25 -0.34 29.23 28.71
N VAL A 26 -1.27 30.12 28.37
CA VAL A 26 -1.03 31.57 28.34
C VAL A 26 -0.75 32.11 29.75
N LEU A 27 -1.52 31.70 30.75
CA LEU A 27 -1.39 32.18 32.12
C LEU A 27 -0.07 31.73 32.77
N VAL A 28 0.30 30.45 32.63
CA VAL A 28 1.58 29.93 33.13
C VAL A 28 2.77 30.59 32.42
N SER A 29 2.66 30.84 31.12
CA SER A 29 3.71 31.55 30.37
C SER A 29 3.87 32.99 30.85
N PHE A 30 2.76 33.67 31.14
CA PHE A 30 2.76 35.04 31.65
C PHE A 30 3.36 35.13 33.07
N GLU A 31 2.98 34.22 33.96
CA GLU A 31 3.51 34.15 35.33
C GLU A 31 5.02 33.88 35.34
N ALA A 32 5.48 32.90 34.55
CA ALA A 32 6.91 32.63 34.39
C ALA A 32 7.69 33.84 33.84
N SER A 33 7.10 34.64 32.95
CA SER A 33 7.71 35.87 32.44
C SER A 33 7.86 36.95 33.52
N LEU A 34 6.90 37.07 34.43
CA LEU A 34 6.96 38.00 35.56
C LEU A 34 8.05 37.60 36.57
N GLU A 35 8.16 36.32 36.89
CA GLU A 35 9.21 35.80 37.78
C GLU A 35 10.61 36.05 37.21
N VAL A 36 10.79 35.81 35.90
CA VAL A 36 12.06 36.06 35.22
C VAL A 36 12.39 37.55 35.19
N LEU A 37 11.40 38.42 34.96
CA LEU A 37 11.58 39.87 35.04
C LEU A 37 12.02 40.30 36.45
N LEU A 38 11.38 39.76 37.50
CA LEU A 38 11.71 40.07 38.89
C LEU A 38 13.13 39.62 39.25
N ILE A 39 13.53 38.40 38.88
CA ILE A 39 14.89 37.88 39.09
C ILE A 39 15.91 38.76 38.35
N THR A 40 15.59 39.22 37.14
CA THR A 40 16.47 40.07 36.33
C THR A 40 16.72 41.44 36.97
N VAL A 41 15.73 41.98 37.67
CA VAL A 41 15.83 43.27 38.39
C VAL A 41 16.54 43.11 39.74
N LEU A 42 16.24 42.04 40.50
CA LEU A 42 16.70 41.88 41.89
C LEU A 42 18.09 41.24 42.01
N VAL A 43 18.50 40.39 41.07
CA VAL A 43 19.79 39.68 41.15
C VAL A 43 20.86 40.46 40.40
N PRO A 44 22.01 40.81 41.01
CA PRO A 44 23.07 41.55 40.32
C PRO A 44 23.99 40.66 39.46
N ASP A 45 24.01 39.34 39.69
CA ASP A 45 24.87 38.40 38.98
C ASP A 45 24.44 38.20 37.51
N GLY A 46 25.34 38.51 36.58
CA GLY A 46 25.09 38.39 35.14
C GLY A 46 24.97 36.94 34.64
N MET A 47 25.66 35.99 35.25
CA MET A 47 25.58 34.56 34.88
C MET A 47 24.24 33.98 35.27
N VAL A 48 23.73 34.33 36.46
CA VAL A 48 22.40 33.90 36.90
C VAL A 48 21.32 34.45 35.97
N LYS A 49 21.42 35.72 35.56
CA LYS A 49 20.49 36.31 34.56
C LYS A 49 20.51 35.54 33.25
N LEU A 50 21.69 35.22 32.72
CA LEU A 50 21.82 34.53 31.44
C LEU A 50 21.16 33.13 31.48
N VAL A 51 21.40 32.36 32.55
CA VAL A 51 20.82 31.02 32.73
C VAL A 51 19.29 31.10 32.83
N VAL A 52 18.77 32.05 33.61
CA VAL A 52 17.32 32.22 33.82
C VAL A 52 16.62 32.63 32.52
N HIS A 53 17.18 33.56 31.75
CA HIS A 53 16.64 33.93 30.43
C HIS A 53 16.70 32.77 29.43
N GLY A 54 17.77 31.96 29.46
CA GLY A 54 17.90 30.77 28.60
C GLY A 54 16.82 29.72 28.88
N LEU A 55 16.59 29.40 30.15
CA LEU A 55 15.53 28.48 30.57
C LEU A 55 14.14 29.02 30.24
N HIS A 56 13.91 30.30 30.45
CA HIS A 56 12.64 30.95 30.10
C HIS A 56 12.35 30.90 28.59
N THR A 57 13.36 31.17 27.76
CA THR A 57 13.24 31.08 26.31
C THR A 57 12.86 29.65 25.86
N LEU A 58 13.48 28.63 26.46
CA LEU A 58 13.14 27.23 26.19
C LEU A 58 11.71 26.88 26.62
N LEU A 59 11.26 27.38 27.78
CA LEU A 59 9.89 27.20 28.27
C LEU A 59 8.87 27.84 27.32
N ILE A 60 9.12 29.07 26.83
CA ILE A 60 8.25 29.74 25.86
C ILE A 60 8.15 28.95 24.55
N ILE A 61 9.28 28.46 24.02
CA ILE A 61 9.30 27.65 22.79
C ILE A 61 8.46 26.38 22.98
N PHE A 62 8.59 25.70 24.12
CA PHE A 62 7.82 24.52 24.45
C PHE A 62 6.32 24.81 24.57
N ALA A 63 5.95 25.88 25.28
CA ALA A 63 4.58 26.34 25.43
C ALA A 63 3.95 26.69 24.06
N MET A 64 4.70 27.36 23.18
CA MET A 64 4.25 27.70 21.83
C MET A 64 4.02 26.45 20.97
N GLN A 65 4.89 25.43 21.06
CA GLN A 65 4.67 24.15 20.37
C GLN A 65 3.41 23.42 20.85
N LEU A 66 3.16 23.43 22.16
CA LEU A 66 1.93 22.89 22.77
C LEU A 66 0.68 23.64 22.27
N LEU A 67 0.75 24.98 22.25
CA LEU A 67 -0.32 25.83 21.76
C LEU A 67 -0.64 25.54 20.28
N ILE A 68 0.38 25.45 19.42
CA ILE A 68 0.20 25.12 18.00
C ILE A 68 -0.48 23.75 17.83
N LYS A 69 -0.06 22.72 18.60
CA LYS A 69 -0.70 21.40 18.57
C LYS A 69 -2.15 21.46 19.03
N ALA A 70 -2.46 22.18 20.11
CA ALA A 70 -3.80 22.36 20.63
C ALA A 70 -4.73 23.06 19.61
N LEU A 71 -4.22 24.10 18.94
CA LEU A 71 -4.95 24.81 17.88
C LEU A 71 -5.10 23.98 16.60
N PHE A 72 -4.20 23.06 16.30
CA PHE A 72 -4.26 22.22 15.09
C PHE A 72 -5.38 21.16 15.14
N VAL A 73 -5.76 20.72 16.33
CA VAL A 73 -6.93 19.85 16.54
C VAL A 73 -8.22 20.51 16.04
N LEU A 74 -8.27 21.85 15.99
CA LEU A 74 -9.40 22.63 15.49
C LEU A 74 -9.50 22.70 13.95
N LYS A 75 -8.54 22.13 13.19
CA LYS A 75 -8.52 22.16 11.72
C LYS A 75 -8.93 20.82 11.09
N THR A 76 -10.08 20.28 11.47
CA THR A 76 -10.67 19.08 10.85
C THR A 76 -11.60 19.52 9.70
N ARG A 77 -11.31 19.12 8.46
CA ARG A 77 -12.09 19.54 7.28
C ARG A 77 -12.31 18.37 6.33
N HIS A 78 -13.56 17.98 6.13
CA HIS A 78 -13.91 16.96 5.16
C HIS A 78 -14.18 17.62 3.82
N ARG A 79 -13.81 16.97 2.72
CA ARG A 79 -14.03 17.51 1.38
C ARG A 79 -14.69 16.45 0.53
N LEU A 80 -15.82 16.80 -0.05
CA LEU A 80 -16.44 16.02 -1.11
C LEU A 80 -15.85 16.52 -2.42
N THR A 81 -15.17 15.63 -3.12
CA THR A 81 -14.45 15.90 -4.37
C THR A 81 -15.06 15.07 -5.48
N GLU A 82 -14.77 15.39 -6.75
CA GLU A 82 -15.27 14.63 -7.90
C GLU A 82 -14.83 13.14 -7.88
N SER A 83 -13.71 12.82 -7.23
CA SER A 83 -13.20 11.44 -7.10
C SER A 83 -13.72 10.68 -5.89
N GLY A 84 -14.32 11.35 -4.90
CA GLY A 84 -14.79 10.74 -3.66
C GLY A 84 -14.74 11.65 -2.43
N LEU A 85 -14.86 11.04 -1.25
CA LEU A 85 -14.91 11.70 0.05
C LEU A 85 -13.55 11.65 0.76
N LYS A 86 -12.95 12.82 0.95
CA LYS A 86 -11.72 12.99 1.75
C LYS A 86 -12.08 13.33 3.19
N LEU A 87 -11.69 12.45 4.11
CA LEU A 87 -11.85 12.61 5.54
C LEU A 87 -10.56 13.11 6.18
N HIS A 88 -10.56 14.31 6.77
CA HIS A 88 -9.42 14.82 7.51
C HIS A 88 -9.84 15.15 8.94
N TYR A 89 -9.21 14.49 9.91
CA TYR A 89 -9.43 14.72 11.32
C TYR A 89 -8.10 14.91 12.06
N GLY A 90 -7.80 16.16 12.41
CA GLY A 90 -6.51 16.53 13.01
C GLY A 90 -5.31 16.20 12.11
N PRO A 91 -4.09 16.14 12.66
CA PRO A 91 -2.88 15.80 11.90
C PRO A 91 -2.77 14.31 11.54
N ASP A 92 -3.34 13.43 12.36
CA ASP A 92 -3.03 11.99 12.35
C ASP A 92 -4.05 11.11 11.60
N PHE A 93 -5.21 11.64 11.25
CA PHE A 93 -6.25 10.89 10.54
C PHE A 93 -6.59 11.52 9.20
N LYS A 94 -6.15 10.85 8.12
CA LYS A 94 -6.49 11.19 6.74
C LYS A 94 -6.92 9.92 6.02
N ALA A 95 -8.13 9.91 5.47
CA ALA A 95 -8.64 8.81 4.67
C ALA A 95 -9.33 9.38 3.41
N GLU A 96 -9.21 8.69 2.29
CA GLU A 96 -9.92 9.02 1.07
C GLU A 96 -10.73 7.80 0.64
N ILE A 97 -12.05 7.99 0.52
CA ILE A 97 -12.99 6.95 0.13
C ILE A 97 -13.50 7.32 -1.26
N PRO A 98 -13.13 6.58 -2.32
CA PRO A 98 -13.55 6.90 -3.67
C PRO A 98 -15.06 6.65 -3.86
N PHE A 99 -15.74 7.40 -4.73
CA PHE A 99 -17.20 7.27 -4.91
C PHE A 99 -17.63 5.85 -5.32
N LYS A 100 -16.85 5.19 -6.18
CA LYS A 100 -17.10 3.80 -6.60
C LYS A 100 -17.15 2.82 -5.43
N ALA A 101 -16.44 3.12 -4.35
CA ALA A 101 -16.43 2.29 -3.16
C ALA A 101 -17.68 2.46 -2.30
N ILE A 102 -18.43 3.55 -2.47
CA ILE A 102 -19.57 3.89 -1.61
C ILE A 102 -20.85 3.33 -2.23
N VAL A 103 -21.22 2.13 -1.77
CA VAL A 103 -22.42 1.40 -2.19
C VAL A 103 -23.66 2.18 -1.79
N SER A 104 -23.74 2.57 -0.51
CA SER A 104 -24.90 3.30 0.01
C SER A 104 -24.51 4.33 1.06
N VAL A 105 -25.28 5.42 1.09
CA VAL A 105 -25.16 6.51 2.06
C VAL A 105 -26.55 6.74 2.64
N GLN A 106 -26.72 6.52 3.95
CA GLN A 106 -28.01 6.63 4.61
C GLN A 106 -27.89 7.41 5.92
N PRO A 107 -28.91 8.21 6.28
CA PRO A 107 -28.98 8.77 7.61
C PRO A 107 -29.09 7.64 8.64
N ALA A 108 -28.28 7.69 9.70
CA ALA A 108 -28.31 6.73 10.79
C ALA A 108 -29.12 7.27 11.98
N LYS A 109 -29.64 6.37 12.83
CA LYS A 109 -30.37 6.76 14.05
C LYS A 109 -29.46 7.58 14.98
N GLU A 110 -29.88 8.79 15.30
CA GLU A 110 -29.18 9.63 16.26
C GLU A 110 -29.11 8.94 17.63
N ARG A 111 -27.91 8.92 18.21
CA ARG A 111 -27.68 8.39 19.56
C ARG A 111 -27.27 9.55 20.48
N PRO A 112 -27.72 9.55 21.75
CA PRO A 112 -27.29 10.55 22.71
C PRO A 112 -25.76 10.55 22.86
N LEU A 113 -25.15 11.73 22.76
CA LEU A 113 -23.70 11.95 22.76
C LEU A 113 -22.97 11.40 23.99
N SER A 114 -23.67 11.19 25.12
CA SER A 114 -23.12 10.54 26.32
C SER A 114 -22.68 9.09 26.09
N SER A 115 -23.23 8.42 25.07
CA SER A 115 -22.93 7.01 24.74
C SER A 115 -21.83 6.84 23.69
N LEU A 116 -21.37 7.93 23.07
CA LEU A 116 -20.44 7.90 21.95
C LEU A 116 -19.06 8.38 22.38
N ASN A 117 -18.06 7.54 22.15
CA ASN A 117 -16.67 7.93 22.29
C ASN A 117 -16.37 8.99 21.22
N ILE A 118 -15.98 10.21 21.61
CA ILE A 118 -15.78 11.37 20.71
C ILE A 118 -14.46 11.25 19.91
N ARG A 119 -14.02 10.03 19.61
CA ARG A 119 -12.80 9.71 18.87
C ARG A 119 -13.10 8.63 17.85
N PRO A 120 -12.39 8.61 16.70
CA PRO A 120 -12.49 7.47 15.80
C PRO A 120 -12.19 6.19 16.58
N SER A 121 -13.09 5.22 16.49
CA SER A 121 -12.98 3.95 17.20
C SER A 121 -13.50 2.84 16.30
N TYR A 122 -12.87 1.66 16.42
CA TYR A 122 -13.24 0.50 15.63
C TYR A 122 -14.11 -0.46 16.46
N GLU A 123 -15.33 -0.69 16.01
CA GLU A 123 -16.27 -1.63 16.62
C GLU A 123 -16.10 -3.01 15.97
N LYS A 124 -15.14 -3.80 16.47
CA LYS A 124 -14.72 -5.08 15.89
C LYS A 124 -15.87 -6.06 15.59
N LYS A 125 -16.91 -6.08 16.43
CA LYS A 125 -18.08 -6.98 16.26
C LYS A 125 -18.90 -6.67 15.01
N LYS A 126 -18.90 -5.42 14.55
CA LYS A 126 -19.70 -4.95 13.41
C LYS A 126 -18.85 -4.51 12.22
N GLN A 127 -17.53 -4.72 12.31
CA GLN A 127 -16.57 -4.24 11.32
C GLN A 127 -16.78 -2.77 10.94
N ARG A 128 -17.14 -1.96 11.94
CA ARG A 128 -17.57 -0.58 11.72
C ARG A 128 -16.58 0.41 12.29
N LEU A 129 -16.19 1.39 11.47
CA LEU A 129 -15.47 2.56 11.93
C LEU A 129 -16.48 3.60 12.43
N ASN A 130 -16.48 3.85 13.73
CA ASN A 130 -17.26 4.92 14.33
C ASN A 130 -16.38 6.17 14.42
N ALA A 131 -16.70 7.22 13.66
CA ALA A 131 -15.96 8.46 13.68
C ALA A 131 -16.92 9.65 13.81
N VAL A 132 -16.95 10.23 15.02
CA VAL A 132 -17.85 11.33 15.35
C VAL A 132 -17.13 12.64 15.12
N PHE A 133 -17.64 13.42 14.16
CA PHE A 133 -17.05 14.71 13.78
C PHE A 133 -17.95 15.91 14.08
N SER A 134 -19.23 15.69 14.40
CA SER A 134 -20.25 16.75 14.65
C SER A 134 -21.30 16.31 15.69
N ASN A 135 -22.20 17.20 16.08
CA ASN A 135 -23.38 16.96 16.91
C ASN A 135 -24.73 17.11 16.16
N LYS A 136 -24.75 17.23 14.83
CA LYS A 136 -25.96 17.56 14.04
C LYS A 136 -26.39 16.54 12.96
N GLY A 137 -26.01 15.27 13.12
CA GLY A 137 -26.65 14.17 12.39
C GLY A 137 -25.65 13.11 11.90
N GLN A 138 -26.06 11.84 11.92
CA GLN A 138 -25.19 10.72 11.55
C GLN A 138 -25.50 10.18 10.16
N VAL A 139 -24.44 9.82 9.43
CA VAL A 139 -24.50 9.18 8.13
C VAL A 139 -23.73 7.87 8.20
N LEU A 140 -24.38 6.78 7.83
CA LEU A 140 -23.74 5.48 7.62
C LEU A 140 -23.37 5.34 6.15
N LEU A 141 -22.08 5.17 5.89
CA LEU A 141 -21.55 4.75 4.61
C LEU A 141 -21.35 3.24 4.63
N LYS A 142 -21.86 2.55 3.61
CA LYS A 142 -21.50 1.16 3.32
C LYS A 142 -20.56 1.11 2.14
N LEU A 143 -19.48 0.37 2.30
CA LEU A 143 -18.43 0.19 1.32
C LEU A 143 -18.62 -1.13 0.57
N ASP A 144 -18.09 -1.20 -0.63
CA ASP A 144 -18.12 -2.38 -1.50
C ASP A 144 -17.20 -3.51 -1.00
N GLN A 145 -16.22 -3.18 -0.17
CA GLN A 145 -15.25 -4.09 0.41
C GLN A 145 -14.72 -3.55 1.75
N LEU A 146 -13.89 -4.36 2.43
CA LEU A 146 -13.23 -3.95 3.67
C LEU A 146 -12.08 -2.98 3.38
N TYR A 147 -12.20 -1.75 3.87
CA TYR A 147 -11.14 -0.74 3.78
C TYR A 147 -10.33 -0.68 5.07
N ASN A 148 -9.02 -0.53 4.92
CA ASN A 148 -8.14 -0.33 6.07
C ASN A 148 -8.12 1.14 6.49
N PHE A 149 -8.66 1.41 7.68
CA PHE A 149 -8.61 2.72 8.28
C PHE A 149 -7.56 2.78 9.37
N ARG A 150 -6.66 3.77 9.28
CA ARG A 150 -5.71 4.08 10.35
C ARG A 150 -6.39 4.99 11.36
N ILE A 151 -6.46 4.54 12.61
CA ILE A 151 -7.05 5.24 13.74
C ILE A 151 -5.94 5.68 14.69
N GLY A 152 -5.57 6.96 14.62
CA GLY A 152 -4.46 7.53 15.39
C GLY A 152 -3.10 6.91 15.05
N LEU A 153 -2.13 7.04 15.96
CA LEU A 153 -0.73 6.67 15.73
C LEU A 153 -0.46 5.16 15.66
N PHE A 154 -1.35 4.31 16.20
CA PHE A 154 -1.01 2.90 16.47
C PHE A 154 -2.11 1.86 16.21
N LYS A 155 -3.34 2.22 15.80
CA LYS A 155 -4.43 1.24 15.63
C LYS A 155 -4.99 1.26 14.21
N GLY A 156 -4.77 0.19 13.45
CA GLY A 156 -5.46 -0.06 12.18
C GLY A 156 -6.66 -0.97 12.38
N GLY A 157 -7.69 -0.81 11.56
CA GLY A 157 -8.86 -1.70 11.53
C GLY A 157 -9.44 -1.76 10.12
N LEU A 158 -9.83 -2.96 9.68
CA LEU A 158 -10.58 -3.16 8.44
C LEU A 158 -12.07 -2.89 8.72
N ALA A 159 -12.69 -2.01 7.94
CA ALA A 159 -14.10 -1.71 8.06
C ALA A 159 -14.75 -1.56 6.68
N ASP A 160 -15.94 -2.12 6.53
CA ASP A 160 -16.84 -1.99 5.38
C ASP A 160 -18.00 -1.01 5.69
N GLU A 161 -18.23 -0.73 6.97
CA GLU A 161 -19.14 0.31 7.43
C GLU A 161 -18.38 1.49 8.05
N VAL A 162 -18.73 2.71 7.62
CA VAL A 162 -18.19 3.94 8.20
C VAL A 162 -19.33 4.82 8.68
N LEU A 163 -19.41 5.02 9.99
CA LEU A 163 -20.37 5.91 10.60
C LEU A 163 -19.73 7.29 10.80
N LEU A 164 -20.18 8.26 10.03
CA LEU A 164 -19.74 9.65 10.05
C LEU A 164 -20.81 10.53 10.69
N ASN A 165 -20.42 11.69 11.22
CA ASN A 165 -21.35 12.68 11.74
C ASN A 165 -21.03 14.04 11.11
N PHE A 166 -22.02 14.74 10.54
CA PHE A 166 -21.85 15.98 9.78
C PHE A 166 -22.72 17.11 10.35
N ASP A 167 -22.21 18.36 10.30
CA ASP A 167 -22.92 19.55 10.76
C ASP A 167 -24.18 19.84 9.92
N HIS A 168 -24.10 19.55 8.62
CA HIS A 168 -25.15 19.78 7.62
C HIS A 168 -25.45 18.48 6.88
N CYS A 169 -26.01 17.50 7.61
CA CYS A 169 -26.27 16.15 7.09
C CYS A 169 -27.09 16.17 5.79
N GLU A 170 -28.15 16.98 5.73
CA GLU A 170 -29.01 17.08 4.55
C GLU A 170 -28.29 17.68 3.34
N GLU A 171 -27.49 18.74 3.53
CA GLU A 171 -26.68 19.35 2.46
C GLU A 171 -25.60 18.39 1.95
N PHE A 172 -24.99 17.62 2.84
CA PHE A 172 -24.05 16.56 2.48
C PHE A 172 -24.74 15.48 1.64
N LEU A 173 -25.91 14.99 2.06
CA LEU A 173 -26.67 13.98 1.32
C LEU A 173 -27.14 14.50 -0.04
N ALA A 174 -27.55 15.77 -0.12
CA ALA A 174 -27.93 16.43 -1.38
C ALA A 174 -26.72 16.55 -2.33
N ALA A 175 -25.59 17.05 -1.84
CA ALA A 175 -24.35 17.17 -2.62
C ALA A 175 -23.78 15.81 -3.04
N PHE A 176 -23.91 14.78 -2.20
CA PHE A 176 -23.51 13.41 -2.53
C PHE A 176 -24.37 12.83 -3.66
N LYS A 177 -25.69 13.02 -3.59
CA LYS A 177 -26.61 12.59 -4.65
C LYS A 177 -26.33 13.31 -5.97
N GLU A 178 -26.12 14.62 -5.91
CA GLU A 178 -25.76 15.45 -7.06
C GLU A 178 -24.48 14.95 -7.73
N LEU A 179 -23.40 14.76 -6.96
CA LEU A 179 -22.11 14.31 -7.50
C LEU A 179 -22.10 12.85 -7.96
N LYS A 180 -22.89 11.96 -7.34
CA LYS A 180 -23.04 10.56 -7.81
C LYS A 180 -23.90 10.46 -9.08
N ALA A 181 -24.85 11.38 -9.26
CA ALA A 181 -25.70 11.46 -10.45
C ALA A 181 -25.03 12.23 -11.62
N THR A 182 -23.98 12.99 -11.34
CA THR A 182 -23.22 13.70 -12.38
C THR A 182 -22.23 12.72 -13.01
N PRO A 183 -22.31 12.40 -14.32
CA PRO A 183 -21.27 11.63 -14.99
C PRO A 183 -19.94 12.40 -14.88
N PRO A 184 -18.79 11.71 -14.85
CA PRO A 184 -17.49 12.38 -14.77
C PRO A 184 -17.39 13.37 -15.94
N VAL A 185 -17.37 14.66 -15.62
CA VAL A 185 -17.11 15.70 -16.61
C VAL A 185 -15.69 15.46 -17.11
N GLU A 186 -15.56 15.12 -18.38
CA GLU A 186 -14.31 15.18 -19.11
C GLU A 186 -13.72 16.58 -18.94
N ASN A 187 -12.79 16.72 -18.00
CA ASN A 187 -11.97 17.91 -17.93
C ASN A 187 -11.07 17.86 -19.15
N LYS A 188 -11.40 18.67 -20.16
CA LYS A 188 -10.56 19.02 -21.30
C LYS A 188 -9.23 19.58 -20.77
N ALA A 189 -8.30 18.70 -20.46
CA ALA A 189 -6.90 19.02 -20.48
C ALA A 189 -6.58 19.44 -21.93
N LYS A 190 -6.06 20.65 -22.10
CA LYS A 190 -5.48 21.13 -23.36
C LYS A 190 -4.59 20.04 -23.93
N VAL A 191 -5.05 19.41 -25.02
CA VAL A 191 -4.20 18.63 -25.90
C VAL A 191 -3.24 19.62 -26.53
N VAL A 192 -2.03 19.70 -25.98
CA VAL A 192 -0.89 20.20 -26.73
C VAL A 192 -0.57 19.09 -27.70
N THR A 193 -0.99 19.26 -28.95
CA THR A 193 -0.57 18.43 -30.07
C THR A 193 0.93 18.62 -30.22
N LEU A 194 1.72 17.72 -29.64
CA LEU A 194 3.10 17.53 -30.07
C LEU A 194 3.03 16.88 -31.44
N SER A 195 3.14 17.71 -32.48
CA SER A 195 3.54 17.26 -33.80
C SER A 195 4.95 16.69 -33.68
N SER A 196 5.07 15.39 -33.41
CA SER A 196 6.27 14.63 -33.66
C SER A 196 5.91 13.53 -34.67
N PRO A 197 6.63 13.45 -35.81
CA PRO A 197 6.38 12.45 -36.82
C PRO A 197 7.07 11.16 -36.40
N LEU A 198 6.30 10.19 -35.90
CA LEU A 198 6.61 8.76 -36.05
C LEU A 198 5.30 8.01 -35.83
N ALA A 199 4.81 7.43 -36.93
CA ALA A 199 3.51 6.83 -37.04
C ALA A 199 3.29 5.72 -36.00
N LEU A 200 2.25 5.89 -35.19
CA LEU A 200 1.51 4.81 -34.55
C LEU A 200 1.01 3.84 -35.61
N GLN A 201 1.49 2.60 -35.56
CA GLN A 201 0.76 1.44 -36.10
C GLN A 201 0.35 0.53 -34.93
N ALA A 202 -0.91 0.71 -34.52
CA ALA A 202 -1.96 -0.27 -34.18
C ALA A 202 -1.64 -1.61 -33.43
N PRO A 203 -2.70 -2.33 -33.01
CA PRO A 203 -2.99 -2.71 -31.63
C PRO A 203 -2.16 -3.89 -31.12
N PHE A 204 -2.06 -4.01 -29.79
CA PHE A 204 -1.47 -5.17 -29.11
C PHE A 204 -2.05 -6.47 -29.66
N ARG A 205 -1.21 -7.22 -30.37
CA ARG A 205 -1.42 -8.62 -30.72
C ARG A 205 -0.75 -9.44 -29.62
N PRO A 206 -1.42 -10.42 -28.99
CA PRO A 206 -0.76 -11.31 -28.05
C PRO A 206 0.40 -11.97 -28.78
N LEU A 207 1.63 -11.70 -28.33
CA LEU A 207 2.82 -12.34 -28.86
C LEU A 207 2.76 -13.81 -28.43
N ASN A 208 2.41 -14.69 -29.37
CA ASN A 208 2.72 -16.11 -29.26
C ASN A 208 4.24 -16.26 -29.30
N LEU A 209 4.87 -16.09 -28.14
CA LEU A 209 6.28 -16.36 -27.93
C LEU A 209 6.47 -17.89 -27.88
N PRO A 210 7.40 -18.45 -28.66
CA PRO A 210 7.63 -19.89 -28.66
C PRO A 210 8.12 -20.33 -27.28
N LEU A 211 7.42 -21.31 -26.69
CA LEU A 211 7.88 -22.03 -25.51
C LEU A 211 9.23 -22.68 -25.85
N LEU A 212 10.30 -22.25 -25.16
CA LEU A 212 11.61 -22.90 -25.26
C LEU A 212 11.48 -24.34 -24.76
N SER A 213 12.06 -25.25 -25.54
CA SER A 213 11.97 -26.71 -25.47
C SER A 213 12.11 -27.33 -24.07
N SER A 214 11.37 -28.42 -23.84
CA SER A 214 11.17 -29.18 -22.59
C SER A 214 12.40 -29.91 -21.99
N SER A 215 13.62 -29.59 -22.42
CA SER A 215 14.85 -30.25 -21.95
C SER A 215 15.67 -29.42 -20.95
N ALA A 216 15.21 -28.23 -20.57
CA ALA A 216 15.90 -27.36 -19.61
C ALA A 216 15.36 -27.54 -18.19
N THR A 217 16.25 -27.60 -17.20
CA THR A 217 15.89 -27.60 -15.77
C THR A 217 15.01 -26.38 -15.46
N PRO A 218 13.84 -26.54 -14.81
CA PRO A 218 12.98 -25.41 -14.45
C PRO A 218 13.71 -24.38 -13.59
N ALA A 219 13.44 -23.11 -13.83
CA ALA A 219 14.01 -22.01 -13.05
C ALA A 219 13.38 -21.93 -11.65
N ILE A 220 12.10 -22.30 -11.52
CA ILE A 220 11.43 -22.52 -10.24
C ILE A 220 10.75 -23.88 -10.29
N ARG A 221 11.00 -24.72 -9.29
CA ARG A 221 10.33 -26.02 -9.13
C ARG A 221 9.89 -26.22 -7.69
N THR A 222 8.71 -26.77 -7.49
CA THR A 222 8.26 -27.25 -6.18
C THR A 222 7.77 -28.68 -6.27
N GLU A 223 7.99 -29.44 -5.19
CA GLU A 223 7.49 -30.80 -5.02
C GLU A 223 6.73 -30.88 -3.69
N GLU A 224 5.43 -31.13 -3.77
CA GLU A 224 4.51 -31.29 -2.65
C GLU A 224 4.68 -30.21 -1.57
N LEU A 225 4.98 -28.97 -1.99
CA LEU A 225 5.34 -27.90 -1.08
C LEU A 225 4.13 -27.55 -0.21
N THR A 226 4.27 -27.75 1.10
CA THR A 226 3.16 -27.70 2.05
C THR A 226 3.51 -26.83 3.23
N GLN A 227 2.54 -26.02 3.68
CA GLN A 227 2.66 -25.27 4.92
C GLN A 227 1.43 -25.41 5.82
N HIS A 228 1.67 -25.94 7.01
CA HIS A 228 0.67 -26.10 8.07
C HIS A 228 1.01 -25.25 9.29
N TYR A 229 0.11 -24.33 9.63
CA TYR A 229 0.20 -23.53 10.85
C TYR A 229 -0.46 -24.28 12.00
N ARG A 230 0.36 -24.99 12.79
CA ARG A 230 -0.11 -25.84 13.91
C ARG A 230 -0.99 -25.09 14.91
N SER A 231 -0.71 -23.81 15.17
CA SER A 231 -1.45 -22.99 16.14
C SER A 231 -2.90 -22.71 15.75
N SER A 232 -3.22 -22.72 14.46
CA SER A 232 -4.58 -22.49 13.94
C SER A 232 -5.18 -23.72 13.27
N GLY A 233 -4.41 -24.80 13.11
CA GLY A 233 -4.79 -25.96 12.31
C GLY A 233 -4.86 -25.66 10.80
N LEU A 234 -4.53 -24.44 10.36
CA LEU A 234 -4.67 -23.99 8.97
C LEU A 234 -3.58 -24.57 8.09
N ARG A 235 -3.97 -25.31 7.03
CA ARG A 235 -3.10 -25.60 5.89
C ARG A 235 -3.16 -24.43 4.93
N ALA A 236 -2.12 -23.60 4.92
CA ALA A 236 -2.07 -22.40 4.08
C ALA A 236 -1.63 -22.72 2.64
N VAL A 237 -0.86 -23.79 2.47
CA VAL A 237 -0.46 -24.36 1.18
C VAL A 237 -0.47 -25.87 1.34
N ASN A 238 -1.06 -26.61 0.39
CA ASN A 238 -1.24 -28.06 0.47
C ASN A 238 -0.70 -28.72 -0.81
N SER A 239 0.40 -29.48 -0.68
CA SER A 239 1.03 -30.26 -1.74
C SER A 239 1.23 -29.53 -3.07
N LEU A 240 1.72 -28.28 -3.03
CA LEU A 240 1.87 -27.45 -4.22
C LEU A 240 3.02 -27.93 -5.10
N ASN A 241 2.70 -28.26 -6.36
CA ASN A 241 3.65 -28.56 -7.42
C ASN A 241 3.64 -27.44 -8.46
N LEU A 242 4.79 -26.87 -8.75
CA LEU A 242 5.00 -25.81 -9.73
C LEU A 242 6.24 -26.13 -10.55
N SER A 243 6.18 -25.82 -11.84
CA SER A 243 7.33 -25.89 -12.75
C SER A 243 7.29 -24.70 -13.71
N ILE A 244 8.23 -23.77 -13.51
CA ILE A 244 8.33 -22.52 -14.27
C ILE A 244 9.63 -22.56 -15.08
N ALA A 245 9.50 -22.38 -16.39
CA ALA A 245 10.60 -22.46 -17.33
C ALA A 245 11.51 -21.22 -17.25
N PRO A 246 12.80 -21.33 -17.62
CA PRO A 246 13.68 -20.17 -17.74
C PRO A 246 13.12 -19.11 -18.71
N GLY A 247 13.18 -17.84 -18.31
CA GLY A 247 12.69 -16.70 -19.11
C GLY A 247 11.17 -16.54 -19.12
N GLU A 248 10.44 -17.38 -18.38
CA GLU A 248 8.98 -17.30 -18.29
C GLU A 248 8.53 -16.22 -17.30
N ILE A 249 7.48 -15.49 -17.66
CA ILE A 249 6.69 -14.67 -16.73
C ILE A 249 5.49 -15.48 -16.29
N TYR A 250 5.47 -15.87 -15.02
CA TYR A 250 4.43 -16.68 -14.40
C TYR A 250 3.62 -15.86 -13.40
N GLY A 251 2.30 -15.78 -13.64
CA GLY A 251 1.36 -15.13 -12.74
C GLY A 251 0.80 -16.09 -11.72
N PHE A 252 0.98 -15.81 -10.43
CA PHE A 252 0.39 -16.60 -9.35
C PHE A 252 -0.84 -15.89 -8.80
N LEU A 253 -2.01 -16.30 -9.31
CA LEU A 253 -3.29 -15.65 -9.10
C LEU A 253 -4.08 -16.34 -7.99
N GLY A 254 -4.76 -15.56 -7.14
CA GLY A 254 -5.63 -16.10 -6.10
C GLY A 254 -6.28 -15.00 -5.28
N SER A 255 -7.31 -15.33 -4.51
CA SER A 255 -7.91 -14.39 -3.57
C SER A 255 -6.99 -14.14 -2.36
N ASN A 256 -7.36 -13.18 -1.50
CA ASN A 256 -6.68 -12.98 -0.22
C ASN A 256 -6.85 -14.22 0.67
N GLY A 257 -5.75 -14.69 1.24
CA GLY A 257 -5.75 -15.91 2.05
C GLY A 257 -5.65 -17.22 1.25
N ALA A 258 -5.57 -17.17 -0.07
CA ALA A 258 -5.44 -18.37 -0.91
C ALA A 258 -4.09 -19.11 -0.76
N GLY A 259 -3.07 -18.48 -0.15
CA GLY A 259 -1.75 -19.08 0.05
C GLY A 259 -0.60 -18.39 -0.69
N LYS A 260 -0.87 -17.42 -1.57
CA LYS A 260 0.12 -16.70 -2.41
C LYS A 260 1.39 -16.26 -1.66
N THR A 261 1.25 -15.36 -0.68
CA THR A 261 2.38 -14.84 0.10
C THR A 261 3.08 -15.94 0.91
N THR A 262 2.35 -16.96 1.37
CA THR A 262 2.94 -18.10 2.09
C THR A 262 3.83 -18.92 1.16
N THR A 263 3.36 -19.24 -0.05
CA THR A 263 4.14 -19.90 -1.10
C THR A 263 5.39 -19.10 -1.45
N LEU A 264 5.24 -17.79 -1.72
CA LEU A 264 6.39 -16.96 -2.08
C LEU A 264 7.43 -16.93 -0.95
N LYS A 265 7.01 -16.83 0.32
CA LYS A 265 7.91 -16.87 1.47
C LYS A 265 8.68 -18.20 1.58
N MET A 266 8.06 -19.33 1.22
CA MET A 266 8.76 -20.61 1.16
C MET A 266 9.77 -20.66 0.01
N LEU A 267 9.38 -20.18 -1.18
CA LEU A 267 10.25 -20.14 -2.35
C LEU A 267 11.50 -19.27 -2.14
N VAL A 268 11.38 -18.17 -1.40
CA VAL A 268 12.51 -17.26 -1.12
C VAL A 268 13.31 -17.66 0.14
N GLY A 269 12.92 -18.74 0.82
CA GLY A 269 13.58 -19.24 2.02
C GLY A 269 13.43 -18.32 3.24
N LEU A 270 12.29 -17.62 3.37
CA LEU A 270 11.88 -16.85 4.55
C LEU A 270 10.94 -17.64 5.47
N LEU A 271 10.35 -18.72 4.97
CA LEU A 271 9.48 -19.61 5.71
C LEU A 271 9.83 -21.05 5.36
N GLU A 272 10.23 -21.85 6.33
CA GLU A 272 10.48 -23.28 6.10
C GLU A 272 9.16 -24.00 5.82
N PRO A 273 9.06 -24.82 4.75
CA PRO A 273 7.88 -25.63 4.49
C PRO A 273 7.73 -26.69 5.57
N SER A 274 6.48 -27.05 5.87
CA SER A 274 6.19 -28.16 6.78
C SER A 274 6.59 -29.50 6.16
N THR A 275 6.35 -29.67 4.87
CA THR A 275 6.80 -30.80 4.04
C THR A 275 7.01 -30.35 2.59
N GLY A 276 7.68 -31.18 1.79
CA GLY A 276 7.96 -30.88 0.38
C GLY A 276 9.26 -30.10 0.20
N LYS A 277 9.54 -29.73 -1.06
CA LYS A 277 10.83 -29.15 -1.48
C LYS A 277 10.62 -28.03 -2.50
N ALA A 278 11.58 -27.13 -2.57
CA ALA A 278 11.62 -26.03 -3.53
C ALA A 278 13.04 -25.86 -4.10
N TRP A 279 13.12 -25.60 -5.40
CA TRP A 279 14.37 -25.29 -6.10
C TRP A 279 14.25 -23.97 -6.83
N ILE A 280 15.33 -23.19 -6.78
CA ILE A 280 15.52 -21.95 -7.53
C ILE A 280 16.78 -22.08 -8.37
N ALA A 281 16.66 -21.90 -9.68
CA ALA A 281 17.74 -22.05 -10.64
C ALA A 281 18.52 -23.38 -10.48
N GLY A 282 17.80 -24.48 -10.23
CA GLY A 282 18.38 -25.81 -10.01
C GLY A 282 18.90 -26.09 -8.60
N HIS A 283 18.99 -25.10 -7.71
CA HIS A 283 19.49 -25.26 -6.34
C HIS A 283 18.34 -25.37 -5.34
N ASN A 284 18.42 -26.35 -4.44
CA ASN A 284 17.39 -26.53 -3.42
C ASN A 284 17.49 -25.41 -2.36
N MET A 285 16.35 -24.79 -2.03
CA MET A 285 16.30 -23.62 -1.14
C MET A 285 16.69 -23.93 0.32
N TRP A 286 16.73 -25.20 0.74
CA TRP A 286 17.03 -25.61 2.11
C TRP A 286 18.37 -26.33 2.26
N THR A 287 18.78 -27.11 1.25
CA THR A 287 20.10 -27.76 1.28
C THR A 287 21.21 -26.87 0.69
N GLU A 288 20.88 -25.97 -0.24
CA GLU A 288 21.82 -25.06 -0.91
C GLU A 288 21.33 -23.59 -0.87
N PRO A 289 20.92 -23.06 0.30
CA PRO A 289 20.21 -21.78 0.39
C PRO A 289 21.01 -20.58 -0.12
N LEU A 290 22.34 -20.57 0.05
CA LEU A 290 23.18 -19.44 -0.36
C LEU A 290 23.26 -19.32 -1.88
N VAL A 291 23.44 -20.45 -2.57
CA VAL A 291 23.52 -20.46 -4.05
C VAL A 291 22.15 -20.15 -4.65
N ALA A 292 21.08 -20.75 -4.11
CA ALA A 292 19.71 -20.45 -4.52
C ALA A 292 19.37 -18.94 -4.35
N LYS A 293 19.74 -18.35 -3.21
CA LYS A 293 19.50 -16.92 -2.92
C LYS A 293 20.42 -15.97 -3.69
N ALA A 294 21.58 -16.44 -4.18
CA ALA A 294 22.44 -15.66 -5.07
C ALA A 294 21.79 -15.47 -6.44
N SER A 295 21.05 -16.45 -6.95
CA SER A 295 20.33 -16.38 -8.23
C SER A 295 18.95 -15.72 -8.14
N LEU A 296 18.53 -15.29 -6.95
CA LEU A 296 17.17 -14.82 -6.64
C LEU A 296 17.11 -13.34 -6.27
N GLY A 297 16.21 -12.60 -6.93
CA GLY A 297 15.71 -11.30 -6.49
C GLY A 297 14.33 -11.44 -5.86
N TYR A 298 14.04 -10.70 -4.79
CA TYR A 298 12.73 -10.72 -4.13
C TYR A 298 12.24 -9.32 -3.77
N VAL A 299 10.99 -9.02 -4.13
CA VAL A 299 10.28 -7.82 -3.66
C VAL A 299 9.02 -8.26 -2.92
N ALA A 300 8.99 -8.00 -1.61
CA ALA A 300 7.82 -8.27 -0.78
C ALA A 300 6.70 -7.23 -0.98
N ASP A 301 5.45 -7.60 -0.67
CA ASP A 301 4.29 -6.70 -0.75
C ASP A 301 4.46 -5.47 0.15
N ARG A 302 5.01 -5.66 1.35
CA ARG A 302 5.48 -4.54 2.16
C ARG A 302 6.98 -4.40 2.02
N THR A 303 7.38 -3.44 1.20
CA THR A 303 8.77 -3.08 1.04
C THR A 303 9.36 -2.54 2.35
N MET A 304 10.39 -3.21 2.85
CA MET A 304 11.20 -2.74 3.98
C MET A 304 12.43 -2.04 3.45
N LEU A 305 12.53 -0.73 3.67
CA LEU A 305 13.70 0.08 3.34
C LEU A 305 14.32 0.63 4.62
N TYR A 306 15.62 0.91 4.59
CA TYR A 306 16.25 1.70 5.65
C TYR A 306 15.87 3.17 5.48
N GLU A 307 14.81 3.59 6.17
CA GLU A 307 14.14 4.87 5.95
C GLU A 307 15.04 6.12 6.14
N ARG A 308 16.16 5.98 6.87
CA ARG A 308 17.14 7.06 7.09
C ARG A 308 18.17 7.19 5.97
N LEU A 309 18.40 6.14 5.19
CA LEU A 309 19.30 6.17 4.04
C LEU A 309 18.63 6.86 2.86
N THR A 310 19.41 7.51 2.01
CA THR A 310 18.99 7.90 0.66
C THR A 310 18.81 6.67 -0.23
N GLY A 311 18.08 6.79 -1.33
CA GLY A 311 17.89 5.68 -2.27
C GLY A 311 19.21 5.13 -2.80
N ARG A 312 20.16 6.03 -3.11
CA ARG A 312 21.51 5.65 -3.54
C ARG A 312 22.29 4.90 -2.47
N GLU A 313 22.31 5.41 -1.24
CA GLU A 313 23.00 4.75 -0.12
C GLU A 313 22.40 3.38 0.17
N PHE A 314 21.07 3.25 0.10
CA PHE A 314 20.39 1.97 0.26
C PHE A 314 20.82 0.95 -0.80
N LEU A 315 20.89 1.35 -2.08
CA LEU A 315 21.34 0.45 -3.14
C LEU A 315 22.83 0.11 -3.02
N SER A 316 23.67 1.09 -2.65
CA SER A 316 25.10 0.85 -2.37
C SER A 316 25.31 -0.14 -1.23
N PHE A 317 24.50 -0.04 -0.17
CA PHE A 317 24.52 -0.99 0.95
C PHE A 317 24.16 -2.42 0.48
N LEU A 318 23.11 -2.57 -0.33
CA LEU A 318 22.71 -3.88 -0.87
C LEU A 318 23.79 -4.46 -1.80
N ALA A 319 24.39 -3.64 -2.65
CA ALA A 319 25.46 -4.06 -3.56
C ALA A 319 26.69 -4.60 -2.79
N GLN A 320 27.08 -3.91 -1.71
CA GLN A 320 28.18 -4.35 -0.84
C GLN A 320 27.84 -5.67 -0.13
N MET A 321 26.62 -5.81 0.39
CA MET A 321 26.17 -7.06 1.03
C MET A 321 26.20 -8.25 0.06
N ARG A 322 26.02 -7.99 -1.23
CA ARG A 322 26.09 -8.99 -2.30
C ARG A 322 27.51 -9.20 -2.85
N GLY A 323 28.51 -8.49 -2.34
CA GLY A 323 29.90 -8.62 -2.76
C GLY A 323 30.21 -8.07 -4.15
N LEU A 324 29.41 -7.12 -4.66
CA LEU A 324 29.69 -6.49 -5.95
C LEU A 324 30.94 -5.60 -5.83
N GLU A 325 31.78 -5.65 -6.86
CA GLU A 325 32.92 -4.75 -7.01
C GLU A 325 32.42 -3.31 -7.16
N ARG A 326 33.15 -2.36 -6.57
CA ARG A 326 32.64 -0.99 -6.36
C ARG A 326 32.28 -0.29 -7.66
N GLN A 327 33.12 -0.39 -8.69
CA GLN A 327 32.85 0.28 -9.97
C GLN A 327 31.62 -0.31 -10.65
N GLU A 328 31.50 -1.64 -10.64
CA GLU A 328 30.34 -2.33 -11.18
C GLU A 328 29.06 -1.98 -10.40
N ALA A 329 29.13 -1.91 -9.07
CA ALA A 329 28.01 -1.49 -8.23
C ALA A 329 27.54 -0.06 -8.59
N GLU A 330 28.45 0.91 -8.66
CA GLU A 330 28.11 2.29 -9.01
C GLU A 330 27.48 2.39 -10.41
N ARG A 331 28.04 1.67 -11.41
CA ARG A 331 27.50 1.61 -12.77
C ARG A 331 26.08 1.03 -12.80
N ARG A 332 25.83 -0.08 -12.08
CA ARG A 332 24.52 -0.72 -12.01
C ARG A 332 23.49 0.14 -11.28
N ILE A 333 23.90 0.78 -10.18
CA ILE A 333 23.04 1.68 -9.41
C ILE A 333 22.57 2.83 -10.31
N GLU A 334 23.47 3.47 -11.05
CA GLU A 334 23.09 4.52 -12.00
C GLU A 334 22.12 4.01 -13.06
N HIS A 335 22.42 2.86 -13.66
CA HIS A 335 21.55 2.27 -14.67
C HIS A 335 20.14 2.02 -14.13
N LEU A 336 20.01 1.38 -12.96
CA LEU A 336 18.72 1.05 -12.34
C LEU A 336 17.96 2.29 -11.87
N LEU A 337 18.65 3.31 -11.36
CA LEU A 337 18.04 4.58 -10.98
C LEU A 337 17.46 5.31 -12.20
N ASN A 338 18.10 5.22 -13.37
CA ASN A 338 17.56 5.76 -14.61
C ASN A 338 16.37 4.92 -15.11
N LEU A 339 16.56 3.58 -15.19
CA LEU A 339 15.55 2.63 -15.68
C LEU A 339 14.23 2.72 -14.90
N LEU A 340 14.30 2.94 -13.58
CA LEU A 340 13.12 3.00 -12.71
C LEU A 340 12.69 4.45 -12.39
N GLU A 341 13.28 5.44 -13.05
CA GLU A 341 12.94 6.86 -12.92
C GLU A 341 13.03 7.36 -11.47
N LEU A 342 14.15 7.03 -10.84
CA LEU A 342 14.47 7.36 -9.45
C LEU A 342 15.62 8.35 -9.33
N LYS A 343 16.28 8.73 -10.43
CA LYS A 343 17.48 9.59 -10.43
C LYS A 343 17.29 10.87 -9.62
N ASP A 344 16.20 11.60 -9.85
CA ASP A 344 15.91 12.88 -9.18
C ASP A 344 15.64 12.72 -7.67
N LYS A 345 15.27 11.51 -7.25
CA LYS A 345 15.00 11.17 -5.85
C LYS A 345 16.15 10.41 -5.19
N ALA A 346 17.19 10.03 -5.93
CA ALA A 346 18.21 9.10 -5.45
C ALA A 346 18.95 9.60 -4.20
N ASN A 347 19.09 10.92 -4.04
CA ASN A 347 19.85 11.56 -2.97
C ASN A 347 18.97 12.14 -1.85
N ILE A 348 17.66 11.84 -1.83
CA ILE A 348 16.76 12.20 -0.71
C ILE A 348 16.44 10.96 0.16
N PRO A 349 16.23 11.11 1.48
CA PRO A 349 15.99 9.98 2.39
C PRO A 349 14.75 9.16 2.04
N CYS A 350 14.85 7.83 2.12
CA CYS A 350 13.78 6.88 1.78
C CYS A 350 12.49 7.10 2.58
N ARG A 351 12.56 7.67 3.80
CA ARG A 351 11.36 8.02 4.61
C ARG A 351 10.39 8.96 3.89
N THR A 352 10.86 9.78 2.96
CA THR A 352 10.03 10.77 2.24
C THR A 352 9.37 10.17 1.00
N TYR A 353 9.70 8.93 0.65
CA TYR A 353 9.26 8.31 -0.59
C TYR A 353 7.78 7.93 -0.51
N SER A 354 7.06 8.16 -1.62
CA SER A 354 5.74 7.56 -1.81
C SER A 354 5.84 6.04 -1.83
N PHE A 355 4.73 5.35 -1.58
CA PHE A 355 4.67 3.90 -1.63
C PHE A 355 5.23 3.34 -2.96
N GLY A 356 4.81 3.91 -4.10
CA GLY A 356 5.33 3.50 -5.40
C GLY A 356 6.83 3.78 -5.59
N THR A 357 7.34 4.90 -5.06
CA THR A 357 8.79 5.17 -5.12
C THR A 357 9.56 4.15 -4.28
N LYS A 358 9.04 3.75 -3.10
CA LYS A 358 9.63 2.69 -2.28
C LYS A 358 9.64 1.34 -3.00
N ARG A 359 8.53 0.99 -3.66
CA ARG A 359 8.40 -0.24 -4.48
C ARG A 359 9.43 -0.27 -5.60
N LYS A 360 9.56 0.83 -6.37
CA LYS A 360 10.57 0.95 -7.44
C LYS A 360 11.99 0.82 -6.90
N LEU A 361 12.30 1.44 -5.76
CA LEU A 361 13.63 1.31 -5.17
C LEU A 361 13.94 -0.13 -4.72
N ALA A 362 12.97 -0.86 -4.18
CA ALA A 362 13.19 -2.26 -3.84
C ALA A 362 13.33 -3.16 -5.05
N LEU A 363 12.60 -2.87 -6.14
CA LEU A 363 12.82 -3.54 -7.42
C LEU A 363 14.24 -3.29 -7.93
N ALA A 364 14.74 -2.05 -7.87
CA ALA A 364 16.13 -1.74 -8.19
C ALA A 364 17.08 -2.60 -7.33
N GLY A 365 16.86 -2.65 -6.01
CA GLY A 365 17.65 -3.47 -5.10
C GLY A 365 17.64 -4.97 -5.44
N ALA A 366 16.50 -5.51 -5.85
CA ALA A 366 16.35 -6.91 -6.26
C ALA A 366 17.06 -7.22 -7.59
N LEU A 367 17.22 -6.23 -8.46
CA LEU A 367 17.86 -6.35 -9.78
C LEU A 367 19.37 -6.08 -9.77
N LEU A 368 19.93 -5.53 -8.68
CA LEU A 368 21.35 -5.14 -8.59
C LEU A 368 22.31 -6.27 -9.00
N HIS A 369 22.08 -7.48 -8.53
CA HIS A 369 22.95 -8.63 -8.80
C HIS A 369 22.54 -9.43 -10.05
N GLN A 370 21.63 -8.90 -10.88
CA GLN A 370 21.13 -9.55 -12.10
C GLN A 370 20.65 -11.00 -11.84
N PRO A 371 19.61 -11.17 -11.01
CA PRO A 371 19.13 -12.50 -10.67
C PRO A 371 18.60 -13.25 -11.90
N ALA A 372 18.83 -14.57 -11.94
CA ALA A 372 18.19 -15.44 -12.93
C ALA A 372 16.68 -15.60 -12.66
N VAL A 373 16.26 -15.44 -11.41
CA VAL A 373 14.87 -15.55 -10.95
C VAL A 373 14.47 -14.32 -10.15
N LEU A 374 13.35 -13.70 -10.51
CA LEU A 374 12.76 -12.58 -9.80
C LEU A 374 11.38 -12.97 -9.25
N ILE A 375 11.23 -12.94 -7.93
CA ILE A 375 9.95 -13.20 -7.24
C ILE A 375 9.37 -11.89 -6.72
N LEU A 376 8.13 -11.58 -7.07
CA LEU A 376 7.48 -10.31 -6.74
C LEU A 376 6.13 -10.56 -6.07
N ASP A 377 5.94 -10.03 -4.87
CA ASP A 377 4.65 -10.12 -4.17
C ASP A 377 3.83 -8.85 -4.41
N GLU A 378 2.76 -8.97 -5.20
CA GLU A 378 1.84 -7.88 -5.56
C GLU A 378 2.57 -6.62 -6.12
N PRO A 379 3.45 -6.75 -7.14
CA PRO A 379 4.39 -5.69 -7.53
C PRO A 379 3.73 -4.40 -8.02
N LEU A 380 2.57 -4.50 -8.65
CA LEU A 380 1.90 -3.36 -9.29
C LEU A 380 0.88 -2.65 -8.38
N ASN A 381 0.56 -3.22 -7.22
CA ASN A 381 -0.40 -2.61 -6.30
C ASN A 381 0.09 -1.26 -5.81
N GLY A 382 -0.84 -0.30 -5.70
CA GLY A 382 -0.56 1.04 -5.18
C GLY A 382 0.32 1.93 -6.07
N LEU A 383 0.57 1.51 -7.32
CA LEU A 383 1.19 2.34 -8.35
C LEU A 383 0.14 3.13 -9.14
N ASP A 384 0.52 4.30 -9.62
CA ASP A 384 -0.27 5.02 -10.62
C ASP A 384 -0.25 4.27 -11.98
N PRO A 385 -1.23 4.52 -12.87
CA PRO A 385 -1.35 3.80 -14.13
C PRO A 385 -0.10 3.85 -15.01
N LEU A 386 0.59 5.00 -15.06
CA LEU A 386 1.79 5.18 -15.88
C LEU A 386 2.95 4.36 -15.32
N SER A 387 3.19 4.44 -14.01
CA SER A 387 4.21 3.62 -13.35
C SER A 387 3.93 2.12 -13.48
N SER A 388 2.67 1.71 -13.37
CA SER A 388 2.26 0.30 -13.56
C SER A 388 2.57 -0.18 -14.98
N HIS A 389 2.20 0.60 -16.00
CA HIS A 389 2.48 0.29 -17.40
C HIS A 389 3.98 0.12 -17.67
N ARG A 390 4.80 1.08 -17.23
CA ARG A 390 6.28 1.00 -17.38
C ARG A 390 6.89 -0.22 -16.71
N LEU A 391 6.40 -0.62 -15.54
CA LEU A 391 6.89 -1.84 -14.90
C LEU A 391 6.48 -3.10 -15.65
N LYS A 392 5.31 -3.13 -16.29
CA LYS A 392 4.91 -4.25 -17.14
C LYS A 392 5.85 -4.39 -18.34
N GLU A 393 6.19 -3.29 -19.01
CA GLU A 393 7.18 -3.27 -20.10
C GLU A 393 8.53 -3.78 -19.61
N LEU A 394 9.01 -3.29 -18.46
CA LEU A 394 10.26 -3.76 -17.85
C LEU A 394 10.24 -5.27 -17.55
N PHE A 395 9.13 -5.82 -17.06
CA PHE A 395 9.04 -7.27 -16.82
C PHE A 395 9.16 -8.08 -18.12
N ILE A 396 8.53 -7.61 -19.20
CA ILE A 396 8.65 -8.23 -20.53
C ILE A 396 10.09 -8.14 -21.04
N GLU A 397 10.75 -7.00 -20.89
CA GLU A 397 12.15 -6.82 -21.29
C GLU A 397 13.09 -7.74 -20.51
N LEU A 398 12.94 -7.81 -19.19
CA LEU A 398 13.73 -8.69 -18.33
C LEU A 398 13.56 -10.17 -18.70
N ALA A 399 12.31 -10.59 -18.97
CA ALA A 399 11.99 -11.95 -19.38
C ALA A 399 12.57 -12.30 -20.75
N THR A 400 12.46 -11.38 -21.71
CA THR A 400 13.09 -11.51 -23.03
C THR A 400 14.61 -11.61 -22.92
N GLY A 401 15.21 -10.93 -21.93
CA GLY A 401 16.63 -11.05 -21.57
C GLY A 401 17.00 -12.34 -20.80
N GLY A 402 16.05 -13.25 -20.55
CA GLY A 402 16.27 -14.54 -19.90
C GLY A 402 15.98 -14.60 -18.40
N THR A 403 15.53 -13.50 -17.79
CA THR A 403 15.13 -13.49 -16.36
C THR A 403 13.79 -14.18 -16.18
N THR A 404 13.70 -15.17 -15.31
CA THR A 404 12.41 -15.80 -14.98
C THR A 404 11.69 -14.95 -13.94
N ILE A 405 10.41 -14.63 -14.15
CA ILE A 405 9.64 -13.79 -13.24
C ILE A 405 8.45 -14.57 -12.70
N LEU A 406 8.34 -14.68 -11.39
CA LEU A 406 7.14 -15.14 -10.69
C LEU A 406 6.56 -13.96 -9.93
N PHE A 407 5.33 -13.56 -10.25
CA PHE A 407 4.66 -12.53 -9.44
C PHE A 407 3.29 -12.98 -8.95
N SER A 408 2.98 -12.66 -7.70
CA SER A 408 1.62 -12.80 -7.17
C SER A 408 0.77 -11.60 -7.60
N THR A 409 -0.48 -11.87 -7.92
CA THR A 409 -1.46 -10.80 -8.13
C THR A 409 -2.87 -11.30 -7.82
N HIS A 410 -3.78 -10.38 -7.59
CA HIS A 410 -5.22 -10.61 -7.64
C HIS A 410 -5.87 -9.86 -8.83
N ASP A 411 -5.07 -9.15 -9.63
CA ASP A 411 -5.51 -8.43 -10.82
C ASP A 411 -5.36 -9.34 -12.05
N LEU A 412 -6.50 -9.85 -12.49
CA LEU A 412 -6.66 -10.72 -13.65
C LEU A 412 -6.22 -10.05 -14.96
N ALA A 413 -6.54 -8.76 -15.13
CA ALA A 413 -6.17 -8.02 -16.34
C ALA A 413 -4.65 -7.84 -16.45
N THR A 414 -3.98 -7.67 -15.31
CA THR A 414 -2.51 -7.68 -15.26
C THR A 414 -1.95 -9.06 -15.61
N ALA A 415 -2.52 -10.14 -15.09
CA ALA A 415 -2.06 -11.48 -15.43
C ALA A 415 -2.22 -11.77 -16.93
N GLU A 416 -3.36 -11.43 -17.53
CA GLU A 416 -3.62 -11.65 -18.96
C GLU A 416 -2.72 -10.80 -19.87
N ALA A 417 -2.37 -9.58 -19.45
CA ALA A 417 -1.57 -8.68 -20.27
C ALA A 417 -0.08 -9.01 -20.34
N VAL A 418 0.48 -9.73 -19.35
CA VAL A 418 1.95 -9.83 -19.17
C VAL A 418 2.44 -11.25 -18.95
N CYS A 419 1.61 -12.17 -18.45
CA CYS A 419 2.05 -13.53 -18.13
C CYS A 419 2.02 -14.46 -19.33
N HIS A 420 3.02 -15.33 -19.42
CA HIS A 420 3.03 -16.45 -20.35
C HIS A 420 2.10 -17.56 -19.86
N ARG A 421 2.18 -17.87 -18.55
CA ARG A 421 1.30 -18.82 -17.85
C ARG A 421 0.82 -18.24 -16.53
N VAL A 422 -0.36 -18.68 -16.12
CA VAL A 422 -1.01 -18.29 -14.87
C VAL A 422 -1.33 -19.56 -14.09
N GLY A 423 -0.93 -19.59 -12.82
CA GLY A 423 -1.39 -20.57 -11.85
C GLY A 423 -2.44 -19.95 -10.95
N ILE A 424 -3.61 -20.57 -10.86
CA ILE A 424 -4.69 -20.17 -9.98
C ILE A 424 -4.61 -20.99 -8.70
N ILE A 425 -4.32 -20.33 -7.58
CA ILE A 425 -4.34 -20.93 -6.24
C ILE A 425 -5.63 -20.57 -5.50
N HIS A 426 -6.26 -21.57 -4.90
CA HIS A 426 -7.42 -21.43 -4.04
C HIS A 426 -7.25 -22.31 -2.79
N ARG A 427 -7.47 -21.75 -1.60
CA ARG A 427 -7.38 -22.47 -0.31
C ARG A 427 -6.12 -23.32 -0.14
N GLY A 428 -4.99 -22.85 -0.65
CA GLY A 428 -3.70 -23.52 -0.53
C GLY A 428 -3.37 -24.52 -1.64
N GLU A 429 -4.28 -24.73 -2.60
CA GLU A 429 -4.13 -25.70 -3.69
C GLU A 429 -4.13 -25.02 -5.06
N LEU A 430 -3.29 -25.52 -5.97
CA LEU A 430 -3.29 -25.07 -7.37
C LEU A 430 -4.47 -25.72 -8.08
N VAL A 431 -5.49 -24.93 -8.41
CA VAL A 431 -6.74 -25.43 -9.00
C VAL A 431 -6.72 -25.42 -10.53
N ALA A 432 -5.89 -24.57 -11.13
CA ALA A 432 -5.66 -24.56 -12.57
C ALA A 432 -4.32 -23.90 -12.90
N GLU A 433 -3.74 -24.30 -14.02
CA GLU A 433 -2.48 -23.75 -14.53
C GLU A 433 -2.49 -23.80 -16.07
N GLY A 434 -2.03 -22.73 -16.71
CA GLY A 434 -1.92 -22.64 -18.17
C GLY A 434 -1.79 -21.21 -18.64
N SER A 435 -1.65 -21.01 -19.94
CA SER A 435 -1.80 -19.69 -20.56
C SER A 435 -3.24 -19.17 -20.36
N ALA A 436 -3.42 -17.86 -20.43
CA ALA A 436 -4.76 -17.26 -20.34
C ALA A 436 -5.72 -17.80 -21.42
N HIS A 437 -5.19 -18.23 -22.57
CA HIS A 437 -5.98 -18.87 -23.63
C HIS A 437 -6.38 -20.31 -23.26
N GLU A 438 -5.46 -21.14 -22.80
CA GLU A 438 -5.74 -22.52 -22.35
C GLU A 438 -6.73 -22.54 -21.20
N LEU A 439 -6.58 -21.63 -20.22
CA LEU A 439 -7.47 -21.52 -19.08
C LEU A 439 -8.91 -21.13 -19.49
N ARG A 440 -9.06 -20.23 -20.46
CA ARG A 440 -10.38 -19.87 -21.03
C ARG A 440 -11.04 -21.04 -21.74
N GLN A 441 -10.26 -21.80 -22.51
CA GLN A 441 -10.77 -23.00 -23.18
C GLN A 441 -11.21 -24.07 -22.18
N LEU A 442 -10.40 -24.30 -21.14
CA LEU A 442 -10.67 -25.31 -20.12
C LEU A 442 -11.97 -25.01 -19.35
N ALA A 443 -12.24 -23.75 -19.01
CA ALA A 443 -13.45 -23.36 -18.29
C ALA A 443 -14.61 -22.90 -19.19
N ALA A 444 -14.48 -23.02 -20.51
CA ALA A 444 -15.44 -22.51 -21.50
C ALA A 444 -15.89 -21.06 -21.21
N ALA A 445 -14.94 -20.19 -20.86
CA ALA A 445 -15.22 -18.86 -20.31
C ALA A 445 -14.68 -17.74 -21.23
N PRO A 446 -15.35 -16.58 -21.31
CA PRO A 446 -14.96 -15.50 -22.22
C PRO A 446 -13.65 -14.81 -21.82
N ASP A 447 -13.38 -14.72 -20.52
CA ASP A 447 -12.25 -14.00 -19.93
C ASP A 447 -11.70 -14.76 -18.71
N LEU A 448 -10.50 -14.36 -18.25
CA LEU A 448 -9.84 -14.99 -17.11
C LEU A 448 -10.61 -14.77 -15.79
N GLU A 449 -11.40 -13.70 -15.69
CA GLU A 449 -12.25 -13.43 -14.52
C GLU A 449 -13.33 -14.51 -14.37
N SER A 450 -14.01 -14.83 -15.45
CA SER A 450 -15.01 -15.88 -15.51
C SER A 450 -14.40 -17.25 -15.23
N VAL A 451 -13.19 -17.53 -15.73
CA VAL A 451 -12.44 -18.75 -15.37
C VAL A 451 -12.23 -18.82 -13.85
N PHE A 452 -11.72 -17.74 -13.26
CA PHE A 452 -11.43 -17.66 -11.83
C PHE A 452 -12.70 -17.85 -11.00
N LEU A 453 -13.79 -17.19 -11.36
CA LEU A 453 -15.08 -17.32 -10.66
C LEU A 453 -15.62 -18.74 -10.79
N ASN A 454 -15.62 -19.35 -11.98
CA ASN A 454 -16.11 -20.71 -12.16
C ASN A 454 -15.34 -21.72 -11.30
N LEU A 455 -14.01 -21.69 -11.35
CA LEU A 455 -13.15 -22.62 -10.63
C LEU A 455 -13.23 -22.44 -9.10
N THR A 456 -13.47 -21.22 -8.63
CA THR A 456 -13.56 -20.93 -7.19
C THR A 456 -15.00 -20.99 -6.64
N ALA A 457 -16.02 -20.92 -7.50
CA ALA A 457 -17.43 -21.05 -7.14
C ALA A 457 -17.88 -22.51 -7.00
N THR A 458 -17.35 -23.45 -7.80
CA THR A 458 -17.72 -24.88 -7.73
C THR A 458 -17.49 -25.54 -6.37
N GLN A 459 -16.63 -24.97 -5.50
CA GLN A 459 -16.42 -25.46 -4.13
C GLN A 459 -17.33 -24.79 -3.08
N TYR A 460 -18.21 -23.86 -3.45
CA TYR A 460 -19.24 -23.34 -2.56
C TYR A 460 -20.47 -24.25 -2.47
N GLU A 461 -20.77 -25.03 -3.52
CA GLU A 461 -21.90 -25.97 -3.52
C GLU A 461 -21.64 -27.24 -2.69
N GLU A 462 -20.39 -27.71 -2.60
CA GLU A 462 -20.02 -28.86 -1.75
C GLU A 462 -20.06 -28.57 -0.23
N ILE A 463 -20.25 -27.31 0.18
CA ILE A 463 -20.36 -26.89 1.60
C ILE A 463 -21.80 -26.54 1.97
N ALA A 464 -22.70 -26.50 0.99
CA ALA A 464 -24.14 -26.25 1.18
C ALA A 464 -24.97 -27.55 1.26
N LEU A 465 -24.32 -28.71 1.18
CA LEU A 465 -24.84 -30.06 1.47
C LEU A 465 -24.11 -30.62 2.69
#